data_AF-A0AAD7I4I4-F1
#
_entry.id   AF-A0AAD7I4I4-F1
#
_cell.length_a   1.000
_cell.length_b   1.000
_cell.length_c   1.000
_cell.angle_alpha   90.00
_cell.angle_beta   90.00
_cell.angle_gamma   90.00
#
_symmetry.space_group_name_H-M   'P 1'
#
loop_
_entity.id
_entity.type
_entity.pdbx_description
1 polymer ?
#
loop_
_entity_poly.entity_id
_entity_poly.type
_entity_poly.pdbx_seq_one_letter_code
_entity_poly.pdbx_strand_id
1 'polypeptide(L)'
;MRFFKSFPSFPLLHRRSKSDSSIPKPTPVRDNILKRPQSLDAPQTAIFATAVPACPQTFLFPTPSDASNAIFELETAHSRLRNEAAVWASDCAALQSQLDAARADLFTQLHRSASLQRQTQADKLEIEKLQGQLAQYERFLGLMINVGLHQRVLGDAHAALRAGVDTDTALVGAIKEAAAIPGSAWSTIIPSVIGPRTPDEYRSSLNMTLKARKELRDSKKVAKFWKRTAQEDGRPGTVTPSVSSISSIHEPLSAERQKAVEQLITSRRRASFTYQEAPSDPATVSPSTSVSSGSTSPVNITPCNSGSEIPCLSPLASESFKSELAGLWSNKCLFKRGPSPNRPVLGQIDMNVAPIPLHKQSSKASGKRKADENTPQVLSPPVFIPFEVLGSATLMCG
;
A
#
# COMPACT_ATOMS: atom_id res chain seq x y z
N MET A 1 2.68 -39.49 29.71
CA MET A 1 2.21 -38.23 30.33
C MET A 1 2.90 -37.04 29.65
N ARG A 2 2.22 -36.32 28.77
CA ARG A 2 2.74 -35.07 28.14
C ARG A 2 1.68 -33.98 28.32
N PHE A 3 2.07 -32.90 28.98
CA PHE A 3 1.24 -31.73 29.24
C PHE A 3 1.14 -30.87 27.99
N PHE A 4 0.03 -30.93 27.26
CA PHE A 4 -0.39 -29.81 26.42
C PHE A 4 -1.25 -28.88 27.27
N LYS A 5 -0.67 -27.76 27.69
CA LYS A 5 -1.45 -26.66 28.26
C LYS A 5 -2.32 -26.08 27.15
N SER A 6 -3.63 -26.13 27.38
CA SER A 6 -4.63 -25.48 26.54
C SER A 6 -4.29 -24.00 26.40
N PHE A 7 -4.19 -23.54 25.15
CA PHE A 7 -4.25 -22.11 24.88
C PHE A 7 -5.71 -21.66 25.07
N PRO A 8 -5.97 -20.57 25.80
CA PRO A 8 -7.31 -20.01 25.88
C PRO A 8 -7.73 -19.55 24.47
N SER A 9 -8.88 -20.06 24.03
CA SER A 9 -9.52 -19.66 22.78
C SER A 9 -9.77 -18.16 22.78
N PHE A 10 -9.12 -17.43 21.89
CA PHE A 10 -9.48 -16.04 21.62
C PHE A 10 -10.84 -16.02 20.92
N PRO A 11 -11.87 -15.34 21.47
CA PRO A 11 -13.12 -15.17 20.76
C PRO A 11 -12.85 -14.28 19.54
N LEU A 12 -12.94 -14.87 18.35
CA LEU A 12 -13.00 -14.17 17.07
C LEU A 12 -14.31 -13.39 17.01
N LEU A 13 -14.33 -12.21 17.64
CA LEU A 13 -15.40 -11.23 17.46
C LEU A 13 -15.43 -10.86 15.98
N HIS A 14 -16.45 -11.35 15.29
CA HIS A 14 -16.76 -10.99 13.91
C HIS A 14 -16.95 -9.48 13.84
N ARG A 15 -15.90 -8.82 13.36
CA ARG A 15 -15.88 -7.39 13.03
C ARG A 15 -16.80 -7.21 11.82
N ARG A 16 -18.11 -7.08 12.05
CA ARG A 16 -19.06 -6.62 11.03
C ARG A 16 -18.64 -5.21 10.64
N SER A 17 -17.91 -5.09 9.53
CA SER A 17 -17.73 -3.84 8.82
C SER A 17 -19.09 -3.43 8.27
N LYS A 18 -19.91 -2.76 9.08
CA LYS A 18 -20.95 -1.88 8.55
C LYS A 18 -20.19 -0.73 7.90
N SER A 19 -19.96 -0.85 6.60
CA SER A 19 -19.58 0.27 5.74
C SER A 19 -20.72 1.27 5.77
N ASP A 20 -20.63 2.23 6.69
CA ASP A 20 -21.51 3.39 6.74
C ASP A 20 -21.15 4.26 5.54
N SER A 21 -21.92 4.11 4.46
CA SER A 21 -21.77 4.84 3.20
C SER A 21 -22.39 6.24 3.30
N SER A 22 -22.09 6.95 4.38
CA SER A 22 -22.49 8.33 4.61
C SER A 22 -21.26 9.24 4.54
N ILE A 23 -20.48 9.11 3.46
CA ILE A 23 -19.58 10.20 3.06
C ILE A 23 -20.50 11.28 2.48
N PRO A 24 -20.71 12.43 3.16
CA PRO A 24 -21.41 13.54 2.53
C PRO A 24 -20.63 13.89 1.27
N LYS A 25 -21.30 13.82 0.11
CA LYS A 25 -20.75 14.35 -1.14
C LYS A 25 -20.26 15.77 -0.84
N PRO A 26 -19.03 16.13 -1.23
CA PRO A 26 -18.55 17.50 -1.06
C PRO A 26 -19.58 18.39 -1.74
N THR A 27 -20.30 19.17 -0.93
CA THR A 27 -21.12 20.26 -1.44
C THR A 27 -20.18 21.09 -2.30
N PRO A 28 -20.55 21.41 -3.55
CA PRO A 28 -19.76 22.35 -4.32
C PRO A 28 -19.64 23.59 -3.44
N VAL A 29 -18.40 23.92 -3.07
CA VAL A 29 -18.08 25.18 -2.40
C VAL A 29 -18.69 26.22 -3.32
N ARG A 30 -19.83 26.78 -2.89
CA ARG A 30 -20.36 27.99 -3.50
C ARG A 30 -19.19 28.93 -3.42
N ASP A 31 -18.65 29.27 -4.58
CA ASP A 31 -17.75 30.39 -4.74
C ASP A 31 -18.48 31.56 -4.10
N ASN A 32 -18.18 31.79 -2.82
CA ASN A 32 -18.33 33.08 -2.19
C ASN A 32 -17.32 33.90 -2.96
N ILE A 33 -17.78 34.39 -4.11
CA ILE A 33 -17.31 35.57 -4.78
C ILE A 33 -17.39 36.63 -3.68
N LEU A 34 -16.34 36.67 -2.87
CA LEU A 34 -15.94 37.83 -2.11
C LEU A 34 -15.99 38.92 -3.15
N LYS A 35 -17.05 39.73 -3.05
CA LYS A 35 -17.20 40.95 -3.82
C LYS A 35 -15.86 41.64 -3.71
N ARG A 36 -15.10 41.57 -4.80
CA ARG A 36 -13.90 42.36 -5.01
C ARG A 36 -14.29 43.77 -4.55
N PRO A 37 -13.60 44.39 -3.58
CA PRO A 37 -13.86 45.79 -3.30
C PRO A 37 -13.73 46.48 -4.65
N GLN A 38 -14.83 47.06 -5.13
CA GLN A 38 -14.84 47.83 -6.36
C GLN A 38 -13.66 48.78 -6.24
N SER A 39 -12.71 48.66 -7.17
CA SER A 39 -11.63 49.63 -7.25
C SER A 39 -12.30 50.98 -7.29
N LEU A 40 -11.88 51.83 -6.36
CA LEU A 40 -12.11 53.26 -6.36
C LEU A 40 -11.32 53.83 -7.55
N ASP A 41 -11.69 53.45 -8.77
CA ASP A 41 -11.47 54.25 -9.96
C ASP A 41 -12.52 55.36 -9.94
N ALA A 42 -12.42 56.22 -8.92
CA ALA A 42 -13.10 57.49 -8.94
C ALA A 42 -12.38 58.34 -10.01
N PRO A 43 -13.07 58.77 -11.08
CA PRO A 43 -12.53 59.84 -11.90
C PRO A 43 -12.37 61.07 -11.00
N GLN A 44 -11.13 61.47 -10.75
CA GLN A 44 -10.77 62.77 -10.20
C GLN A 44 -11.19 63.87 -11.17
N THR A 45 -12.48 64.17 -11.26
CA THR A 45 -12.98 65.35 -11.98
C THR A 45 -14.37 65.70 -11.46
N ALA A 46 -14.42 66.39 -10.33
CA ALA A 46 -15.48 67.34 -10.03
C ALA A 46 -14.93 68.31 -8.97
N ILE A 47 -14.22 69.30 -9.47
CA ILE A 47 -13.92 70.54 -8.76
C ILE A 47 -15.27 71.16 -8.41
N PHE A 48 -15.77 70.89 -7.21
CA PHE A 48 -16.85 71.67 -6.62
C PHE A 48 -16.28 73.04 -6.27
N ALA A 49 -16.57 74.00 -7.14
CA ALA A 49 -16.52 75.41 -6.81
C ALA A 49 -17.66 75.71 -5.84
N THR A 50 -17.47 75.41 -4.56
CA THR A 50 -18.30 75.98 -3.50
C THR A 50 -17.82 77.39 -3.23
N ALA A 51 -18.66 78.36 -3.58
CA ALA A 51 -18.47 79.76 -3.27
C ALA A 51 -18.27 79.92 -1.76
N VAL A 52 -17.07 80.31 -1.36
CA VAL A 52 -16.74 80.64 0.02
C VAL A 52 -17.46 81.94 0.37
N PRO A 53 -18.33 81.98 1.40
CA PRO A 53 -18.89 83.22 1.90
C PRO A 53 -17.73 84.08 2.44
N ALA A 54 -17.70 85.34 2.02
CA ALA A 54 -16.71 86.33 2.42
C ALA A 54 -16.72 86.54 3.95
N CYS A 55 -15.96 85.72 4.67
CA CYS A 55 -15.54 86.02 6.02
C CYS A 55 -14.32 86.94 5.95
N PRO A 56 -14.29 88.06 6.69
CA PRO A 56 -13.14 88.94 6.74
C PRO A 56 -11.94 88.15 7.29
N GLN A 57 -10.96 87.96 6.42
CA GLN A 57 -9.76 87.18 6.66
C GLN A 57 -8.84 87.99 7.57
N THR A 58 -9.01 87.85 8.89
CA THR A 58 -7.96 88.19 9.84
C THR A 58 -6.84 87.18 9.65
N PHE A 59 -5.86 87.54 8.81
CA PHE A 59 -4.58 86.84 8.68
C PHE A 59 -3.82 86.93 10.02
N LEU A 60 -4.22 86.09 10.96
CA LEU A 60 -3.37 85.74 12.09
C LEU A 60 -2.28 84.83 11.51
N PHE A 61 -1.13 85.44 11.22
CA PHE A 61 0.06 84.69 10.88
C PHE A 61 0.31 83.70 12.03
N PRO A 62 0.38 82.39 11.76
CA PRO A 62 0.70 81.41 12.78
C PRO A 62 1.98 81.85 13.46
N THR A 63 1.96 81.89 14.79
CA THR A 63 3.16 82.25 15.51
C THR A 63 4.20 81.15 15.23
N PRO A 64 5.51 81.47 15.22
CA PRO A 64 6.55 80.46 14.98
C PRO A 64 6.45 79.25 15.94
N SER A 65 5.85 79.44 17.12
CA SER A 65 5.53 78.36 18.07
C SER A 65 4.44 77.40 17.57
N ASP A 66 3.43 77.90 16.85
CA ASP A 66 2.34 77.07 16.32
C ASP A 66 2.86 76.18 15.17
N ALA A 67 3.78 76.72 14.37
CA ALA A 67 4.44 75.97 13.30
C ALA A 67 5.32 74.83 13.86
N SER A 68 6.08 75.07 14.93
CA SER A 68 6.90 74.01 15.55
C SER A 68 6.04 72.91 16.17
N ASN A 69 4.91 73.25 16.80
CA ASN A 69 4.00 72.26 17.36
C ASN A 69 3.35 71.40 16.27
N ALA A 70 2.91 72.02 15.16
CA ALA A 70 2.34 71.30 14.03
C ALA A 70 3.35 70.36 13.35
N ILE A 71 4.63 70.77 13.24
CA ILE A 71 5.69 69.89 12.72
C ILE A 71 5.89 68.68 13.63
N PHE A 72 5.98 68.90 14.94
CA PHE A 72 6.13 67.81 15.91
C PHE A 72 4.93 66.84 15.90
N GLU A 73 3.70 67.35 15.85
CA GLU A 73 2.49 66.52 15.71
C GLU A 73 2.49 65.71 14.41
N LEU A 74 2.95 66.30 13.30
CA LEU A 74 3.03 65.61 12.02
C LEU A 74 4.12 64.52 12.02
N GLU A 75 5.28 64.79 12.64
CA GLU A 75 6.37 63.82 12.78
C GLU A 75 5.97 62.64 13.68
N THR A 76 5.28 62.92 14.79
CA THR A 76 4.76 61.87 15.68
C THR A 76 3.67 61.04 15.00
N ALA A 77 2.74 61.68 14.28
CA ALA A 77 1.73 60.97 13.49
C ALA A 77 2.36 60.11 12.37
N HIS A 78 3.36 60.65 11.65
CA HIS A 78 4.07 59.91 10.61
C HIS A 78 4.85 58.72 11.17
N SER A 79 5.49 58.89 12.33
CA SER A 79 6.17 57.80 13.04
C SER A 79 5.18 56.72 13.48
N ARG A 80 4.01 57.11 13.99
CA ARG A 80 2.94 56.18 14.35
C ARG A 80 2.44 55.38 13.13
N LEU A 81 2.13 56.06 12.03
CA LEU A 81 1.69 55.41 10.79
C LEU A 81 2.74 54.46 10.22
N ARG A 82 4.04 54.80 10.31
CA ARG A 82 5.11 53.88 9.92
C ARG A 82 5.16 52.63 10.79
N ASN A 83 5.00 52.79 12.11
CA ASN A 83 4.98 51.66 13.02
C ASN A 83 3.75 50.78 12.76
N GLU A 84 2.58 51.36 12.56
CA GLU A 84 1.36 50.64 12.18
C GLU A 84 1.57 49.89 10.85
N ALA A 85 2.11 50.55 9.82
CA ALA A 85 2.40 49.91 8.53
C ALA A 85 3.41 48.77 8.66
N ALA A 86 4.42 48.90 9.53
CA ALA A 86 5.39 47.84 9.79
C ALA A 86 4.75 46.63 10.48
N VAL A 87 3.84 46.85 11.44
CA VAL A 87 3.07 45.78 12.09
C VAL A 87 2.18 45.06 11.07
N TRP A 88 1.42 45.81 10.26
CA TRP A 88 0.58 45.22 9.21
C TRP A 88 1.39 44.41 8.19
N ALA A 89 2.57 44.90 7.78
CA ALA A 89 3.44 44.18 6.87
C ALA A 89 3.95 42.86 7.49
N SER A 90 4.30 42.88 8.78
CA SER A 90 4.68 41.68 9.54
C SER A 90 3.53 40.68 9.62
N ASP A 91 2.30 41.14 9.91
CA ASP A 91 1.12 40.28 10.00
C ASP A 91 0.75 39.68 8.63
N CYS A 92 0.84 40.45 7.56
CA CYS A 92 0.65 39.94 6.19
C CYS A 92 1.69 38.85 5.85
N ALA A 93 2.96 39.04 6.22
CA ALA A 93 4.00 38.05 6.01
C ALA A 93 3.75 36.77 6.84
N ALA A 94 3.32 36.92 8.09
CA ALA A 94 2.97 35.81 8.97
C ALA A 94 1.80 35.00 8.40
N LEU A 95 0.72 35.66 7.99
CA LEU A 95 -0.43 35.02 7.35
C LEU A 95 -0.06 34.31 6.05
N GLN A 96 0.79 34.93 5.23
CA GLN A 96 1.29 34.30 4.00
C GLN A 96 2.06 33.02 4.31
N SER A 97 2.94 33.03 5.32
CA SER A 97 3.67 31.84 5.75
C SER A 97 2.74 30.71 6.24
N GLN A 98 1.68 31.05 6.98
CA GLN A 98 0.70 30.09 7.47
C GLN A 98 -0.11 29.48 6.33
N LEU A 99 -0.49 30.29 5.35
CA LEU A 99 -1.21 29.85 4.16
C LEU A 99 -0.34 28.93 3.29
N ASP A 100 0.94 29.22 3.13
CA ASP A 100 1.86 28.35 2.39
C ASP A 100 2.12 27.03 3.14
N ALA A 101 2.24 27.07 4.47
CA ALA A 101 2.32 25.85 5.30
C ALA A 101 1.05 24.99 5.17
N ALA A 102 -0.15 25.59 5.28
CA ALA A 102 -1.42 24.88 5.14
C ALA A 102 -1.59 24.27 3.73
N ARG A 103 -1.13 24.96 2.69
CA ARG A 103 -1.10 24.43 1.32
C ARG A 103 -0.18 23.21 1.20
N ALA A 104 1.03 23.30 1.75
CA ALA A 104 1.96 22.17 1.75
C ALA A 104 1.34 20.95 2.46
N ASP A 105 0.75 21.15 3.64
CA ASP A 105 0.05 20.10 4.38
C ASP A 105 -1.10 19.49 3.57
N LEU A 106 -1.94 20.31 2.94
CA LEU A 106 -3.02 19.82 2.08
C LEU A 106 -2.50 18.90 0.95
N PHE A 107 -1.42 19.31 0.27
CA PHE A 107 -0.84 18.48 -0.80
C PHE A 107 -0.25 17.17 -0.29
N THR A 108 0.38 17.17 0.89
CA THR A 108 0.87 15.91 1.50
C THR A 108 -0.29 14.97 1.83
N GLN A 109 -1.41 15.50 2.35
CA GLN A 109 -2.61 14.71 2.65
C GLN A 109 -3.27 14.16 1.38
N LEU A 110 -3.37 14.96 0.31
CA LEU A 110 -3.88 14.51 -0.97
C LEU A 110 -3.01 13.38 -1.55
N HIS A 111 -1.68 13.53 -1.49
CA HIS A 111 -0.78 12.49 -1.97
C HIS A 111 -0.91 11.18 -1.16
N ARG A 112 -0.99 11.30 0.16
CA ARG A 112 -1.22 10.17 1.06
C ARG A 112 -2.54 9.46 0.75
N SER A 113 -3.63 10.21 0.55
CA SER A 113 -4.94 9.67 0.20
C SER A 113 -4.90 8.92 -1.14
N ALA A 114 -4.27 9.51 -2.17
CA ALA A 114 -4.10 8.85 -3.47
C ALA A 114 -3.28 7.55 -3.37
N SER A 115 -2.24 7.52 -2.54
CA SER A 115 -1.44 6.32 -2.30
C SER A 115 -2.27 5.22 -1.62
N LEU A 116 -3.03 5.56 -0.59
CA LEU A 116 -3.92 4.60 0.10
C LEU A 116 -5.01 4.07 -0.82
N GLN A 117 -5.54 4.91 -1.72
CA GLN A 117 -6.52 4.49 -2.71
C GLN A 117 -5.96 3.46 -3.68
N ARG A 118 -4.74 3.67 -4.19
CA ARG A 118 -4.05 2.69 -5.07
C ARG A 118 -3.79 1.37 -4.35
N GLN A 119 -3.35 1.44 -3.09
CA GLN A 119 -3.15 0.25 -2.27
C GLN A 119 -4.46 -0.52 -2.07
N THR A 120 -5.53 0.19 -1.70
CA THR A 120 -6.87 -0.43 -1.55
C THR A 120 -7.34 -1.09 -2.84
N GLN A 121 -7.04 -0.51 -4.01
CA GLN A 121 -7.35 -1.13 -5.31
C GLN A 121 -6.52 -2.39 -5.56
N ALA A 122 -5.22 -2.36 -5.26
CA ALA A 122 -4.35 -3.53 -5.38
C ALA A 122 -4.82 -4.68 -4.47
N ASP A 123 -5.12 -4.38 -3.21
CA ASP A 123 -5.61 -5.36 -2.23
C ASP A 123 -6.95 -5.97 -2.66
N LYS A 124 -7.86 -5.17 -3.25
CA LYS A 124 -9.13 -5.67 -3.81
C LYS A 124 -8.91 -6.70 -4.92
N LEU A 125 -8.03 -6.41 -5.86
CA LEU A 125 -7.70 -7.35 -6.95
C LEU A 125 -7.06 -8.64 -6.40
N GLU A 126 -6.23 -8.53 -5.36
CA GLU A 126 -5.66 -9.70 -4.70
C GLU A 126 -6.73 -10.55 -3.99
N ILE A 127 -7.67 -9.92 -3.28
CA ILE A 127 -8.80 -10.60 -2.65
C ILE A 127 -9.67 -11.31 -3.69
N GLU A 128 -10.02 -10.65 -4.79
CA GLU A 128 -10.81 -11.24 -5.88
C GLU A 128 -10.10 -12.47 -6.48
N LYS A 129 -8.78 -12.38 -6.67
CA LYS A 129 -7.97 -13.51 -7.13
C LYS A 129 -8.00 -14.68 -6.14
N LEU A 130 -7.82 -14.42 -4.84
CA LEU A 130 -7.86 -15.45 -3.79
C LEU A 130 -9.26 -16.08 -3.67
N GLN A 131 -10.32 -15.28 -3.79
CA GLN A 131 -11.70 -15.78 -3.83
C GLN A 131 -11.94 -16.68 -5.04
N GLY A 132 -11.42 -16.31 -6.22
CA GLY A 132 -11.48 -17.16 -7.41
C GLY A 132 -10.76 -18.50 -7.21
N GLN A 133 -9.61 -18.50 -6.55
CA GLN A 133 -8.88 -19.73 -6.21
C GLN A 133 -9.64 -20.60 -5.20
N LEU A 134 -10.22 -20.00 -4.16
CA LEU A 134 -11.03 -20.73 -3.18
C LEU A 134 -12.26 -21.38 -3.84
N ALA A 135 -12.98 -20.65 -4.69
CA ALA A 135 -14.12 -21.20 -5.43
C ALA A 135 -13.71 -22.36 -6.35
N GLN A 136 -12.51 -22.30 -6.95
CA GLN A 136 -11.97 -23.42 -7.73
C GLN A 136 -11.68 -24.64 -6.86
N TYR A 137 -11.07 -24.46 -5.68
CA TYR A 137 -10.81 -25.54 -4.74
C TYR A 137 -12.10 -26.15 -4.17
N GLU A 138 -13.10 -25.33 -3.85
CA GLU A 138 -14.41 -25.79 -3.39
C GLU A 138 -15.12 -26.61 -4.47
N ARG A 139 -15.11 -26.15 -5.73
CA ARG A 139 -15.65 -26.93 -6.86
C ARG A 139 -14.92 -28.25 -7.03
N PHE A 140 -13.58 -28.25 -6.95
CA PHE A 140 -12.78 -29.46 -7.04
C PHE A 140 -13.10 -30.44 -5.89
N LEU A 141 -13.19 -29.95 -4.65
CA LEU A 141 -13.57 -30.76 -3.50
C LEU A 141 -14.99 -31.32 -3.64
N GLY A 142 -15.94 -30.51 -4.10
CA GLY A 142 -17.30 -30.95 -4.40
C GLY A 142 -17.34 -32.07 -5.44
N LEU A 143 -16.52 -32.00 -6.50
CA LEU A 143 -16.37 -33.08 -7.47
C LEU A 143 -15.77 -34.34 -6.84
N MET A 144 -14.73 -34.21 -6.01
CA MET A 144 -14.15 -35.35 -5.28
C MET A 144 -15.16 -36.00 -4.33
N ILE A 145 -16.05 -35.21 -3.73
CA ILE A 145 -17.13 -35.70 -2.88
C ILE A 145 -18.18 -36.45 -3.70
N ASN A 146 -18.66 -35.83 -4.78
CA ASN A 146 -19.69 -36.41 -5.65
C ASN A 146 -19.26 -37.72 -6.33
N VAL A 147 -17.97 -37.85 -6.68
CA VAL A 147 -17.41 -39.10 -7.24
C VAL A 147 -17.11 -40.14 -6.15
N GLY A 148 -17.21 -39.78 -4.86
CA GLY A 148 -16.95 -40.70 -3.74
C GLY A 148 -15.46 -40.99 -3.50
N LEU A 149 -14.55 -40.24 -4.12
CA LEU A 149 -13.09 -40.49 -4.05
C LEU A 149 -12.52 -40.30 -2.64
N HIS A 150 -13.14 -39.41 -1.87
CA HIS A 150 -12.74 -39.08 -0.52
C HIS A 150 -13.04 -40.21 0.49
N GLN A 151 -14.08 -41.01 0.26
CA GLN A 151 -14.62 -41.90 1.29
C GLN A 151 -13.65 -43.01 1.67
N ARG A 152 -12.97 -43.59 0.67
CA ARG A 152 -11.95 -44.63 0.88
C ARG A 152 -10.69 -44.07 1.52
N VAL A 153 -10.13 -43.00 0.95
CA VAL A 153 -8.90 -42.37 1.44
C VAL A 153 -9.06 -41.86 2.88
N LEU A 154 -10.16 -41.18 3.18
CA LEU A 154 -10.41 -40.67 4.53
C LEU A 154 -10.72 -41.80 5.53
N GLY A 155 -11.42 -42.86 5.09
CA GLY A 155 -11.67 -44.03 5.90
C GLY A 155 -10.38 -44.74 6.33
N ASP A 156 -9.50 -45.01 5.35
CA ASP A 156 -8.23 -45.69 5.56
C ASP A 156 -7.27 -44.82 6.39
N ALA A 157 -7.19 -43.51 6.09
CA ALA A 157 -6.39 -42.57 6.88
C ALA A 157 -6.87 -42.46 8.33
N HIS A 158 -8.19 -42.43 8.56
CA HIS A 158 -8.76 -42.40 9.91
C HIS A 158 -8.51 -43.71 10.67
N ALA A 159 -8.53 -44.86 10.00
CA ALA A 159 -8.18 -46.15 10.60
C ALA A 159 -6.70 -46.17 11.04
N ALA A 160 -5.79 -45.72 10.18
CA ALA A 160 -4.36 -45.61 10.50
C ALA A 160 -4.09 -44.62 11.64
N LEU A 161 -4.82 -43.50 11.69
CA LEU A 161 -4.72 -42.53 12.79
C LEU A 161 -5.15 -43.13 14.13
N ARG A 162 -6.22 -43.95 14.15
CA ARG A 162 -6.61 -44.69 15.35
C ARG A 162 -5.58 -45.73 15.79
N ALA A 163 -4.75 -46.23 14.87
CA ALA A 163 -3.60 -47.08 15.18
C ALA A 163 -2.38 -46.30 15.70
N GLY A 164 -2.47 -44.96 15.82
CA GLY A 164 -1.39 -44.10 16.34
C GLY A 164 -0.36 -43.67 15.29
N VAL A 165 -0.66 -43.86 14.00
CA VAL A 165 0.17 -43.36 12.89
C VAL A 165 0.05 -41.83 12.79
N ASP A 166 1.14 -41.15 12.44
CA ASP A 166 1.17 -39.69 12.26
C ASP A 166 0.23 -39.25 11.13
N THR A 167 -0.46 -38.11 11.30
CA THR A 167 -1.58 -37.67 10.44
C THR A 167 -1.19 -37.58 8.96
N ASP A 168 -0.05 -36.96 8.69
CA ASP A 168 0.40 -36.70 7.32
C ASP A 168 0.83 -38.01 6.66
N THR A 169 1.51 -38.88 7.42
CA THR A 169 1.92 -40.19 6.94
C THR A 169 0.73 -41.12 6.68
N ALA A 170 -0.30 -41.08 7.52
CA ALA A 170 -1.53 -41.85 7.37
C ALA A 170 -2.32 -41.43 6.12
N LEU A 171 -2.48 -40.12 5.89
CA LEU A 171 -3.17 -39.61 4.71
C LEU A 171 -2.42 -39.93 3.41
N VAL A 172 -1.10 -39.69 3.38
CA VAL A 172 -0.28 -40.00 2.20
C VAL A 172 -0.25 -41.51 1.93
N GLY A 173 -0.22 -42.34 2.98
CA GLY A 173 -0.33 -43.79 2.88
C GLY A 173 -1.65 -44.22 2.23
N ALA A 174 -2.78 -43.76 2.76
CA ALA A 174 -4.11 -44.05 2.22
C ALA A 174 -4.29 -43.61 0.76
N ILE A 175 -3.74 -42.44 0.39
CA ILE A 175 -3.73 -41.95 -1.00
C ILE A 175 -2.93 -42.89 -1.92
N LYS A 176 -1.74 -43.32 -1.49
CA LYS A 176 -0.90 -44.27 -2.25
C LYS A 176 -1.56 -45.63 -2.39
N GLU A 177 -2.17 -46.15 -1.33
CA GLU A 177 -2.91 -47.40 -1.34
C GLU A 177 -4.12 -47.34 -2.28
N ALA A 178 -4.89 -46.24 -2.24
CA ALA A 178 -6.01 -46.03 -3.16
C ALA A 178 -5.59 -45.91 -4.63
N ALA A 179 -4.37 -45.43 -4.90
CA ALA A 179 -3.82 -45.34 -6.24
C ALA A 179 -3.15 -46.63 -6.74
N ALA A 180 -2.75 -47.53 -5.83
CA ALA A 180 -2.22 -48.84 -6.21
C ALA A 180 -3.30 -49.75 -6.86
N ILE A 181 -4.57 -49.38 -6.72
CA ILE A 181 -5.72 -50.14 -7.24
C ILE A 181 -5.94 -49.78 -8.71
N PRO A 182 -5.76 -50.73 -9.64
CA PRO A 182 -5.95 -50.47 -11.07
C PRO A 182 -7.40 -50.03 -11.36
N GLY A 183 -7.57 -48.98 -12.17
CA GLY A 183 -8.89 -48.46 -12.53
C GLY A 183 -9.53 -47.54 -11.49
N SER A 184 -8.91 -47.35 -10.33
CA SER A 184 -9.30 -46.31 -9.36
C SER A 184 -9.00 -44.92 -9.96
N ALA A 185 -9.86 -43.91 -9.73
CA ALA A 185 -9.54 -42.56 -10.20
C ALA A 185 -8.22 -42.02 -9.60
N TRP A 186 -7.87 -42.47 -8.37
CA TRP A 186 -6.58 -42.15 -7.75
C TRP A 186 -5.40 -42.74 -8.51
N SER A 187 -5.57 -43.90 -9.17
CA SER A 187 -4.53 -44.51 -10.01
C SER A 187 -4.23 -43.69 -11.27
N THR A 188 -5.17 -42.86 -11.72
CA THR A 188 -4.97 -41.91 -12.84
C THR A 188 -4.36 -40.59 -12.37
N ILE A 189 -4.79 -40.10 -11.20
CA ILE A 189 -4.36 -38.80 -10.66
C ILE A 189 -2.90 -38.85 -10.18
N ILE A 190 -2.50 -39.88 -9.42
CA ILE A 190 -1.19 -39.91 -8.76
C ILE A 190 0.01 -40.02 -9.71
N PRO A 191 0.01 -40.87 -10.76
CA PRO A 191 1.13 -40.93 -11.68
C PRO A 191 1.41 -39.58 -12.36
N SER A 192 0.39 -38.76 -12.54
CA SER A 192 0.56 -37.38 -13.04
C SER A 192 1.25 -36.46 -12.04
N VAL A 193 1.26 -36.81 -10.74
CA VAL A 193 1.86 -36.01 -9.65
C VAL A 193 3.23 -36.57 -9.21
N ILE A 194 3.41 -37.90 -9.24
CA ILE A 194 4.61 -38.61 -8.75
C ILE A 194 5.48 -39.14 -9.91
N GLY A 195 4.98 -39.12 -11.14
CA GLY A 195 5.70 -39.57 -12.33
C GLY A 195 6.93 -38.73 -12.68
N PRO A 196 7.69 -39.13 -13.72
CA PRO A 196 8.77 -38.31 -14.25
C PRO A 196 8.21 -36.94 -14.62
N ARG A 197 8.67 -35.90 -13.92
CA ARG A 197 8.21 -34.53 -14.12
C ARG A 197 8.34 -34.15 -15.59
N THR A 198 7.30 -33.56 -16.13
CA THR A 198 7.36 -33.00 -17.47
C THR A 198 8.43 -31.89 -17.52
N PRO A 199 9.07 -31.64 -18.68
CA PRO A 199 10.08 -30.58 -18.78
C PRO A 199 9.50 -29.20 -18.39
N ASP A 200 8.21 -28.99 -18.59
CA ASP A 200 7.52 -27.75 -18.22
C ASP A 200 7.29 -27.62 -16.71
N GLU A 201 6.92 -28.71 -16.01
CA GLU A 201 6.89 -28.74 -14.55
C GLU A 201 8.27 -28.48 -13.95
N TYR A 202 9.32 -29.06 -14.55
CA TYR A 202 10.69 -28.82 -14.11
C TYR A 202 11.04 -27.33 -14.25
N ARG A 203 10.79 -26.71 -15.42
CA ARG A 203 10.99 -25.27 -15.65
C ARG A 203 10.21 -24.42 -14.65
N SER A 204 8.94 -24.76 -14.41
CA SER A 204 8.10 -24.05 -13.43
C SER A 204 8.68 -24.13 -12.01
N SER A 205 9.06 -25.32 -11.57
CA SER A 205 9.66 -25.54 -10.24
C SER A 205 11.02 -24.81 -10.08
N LEU A 206 11.82 -24.78 -11.14
CA LEU A 206 13.08 -24.05 -11.19
C LEU A 206 12.82 -22.54 -11.07
N ASN A 207 11.87 -22.00 -11.85
CA ASN A 207 11.50 -20.59 -11.83
C ASN A 207 10.96 -20.17 -10.45
N MET A 208 10.08 -20.98 -9.85
CA MET A 208 9.62 -20.81 -8.48
C MET A 208 10.79 -20.73 -7.48
N THR A 209 11.73 -21.66 -7.56
CA THR A 209 12.90 -21.72 -6.67
C THR A 209 13.83 -20.52 -6.87
N LEU A 210 14.07 -20.12 -8.12
CA LEU A 210 14.88 -18.95 -8.45
C LEU A 210 14.22 -17.66 -7.95
N LYS A 211 12.89 -17.54 -8.13
CA LYS A 211 12.10 -16.41 -7.62
C LYS A 211 12.15 -16.32 -6.10
N ALA A 212 11.90 -17.42 -5.38
CA ALA A 212 12.01 -17.46 -3.92
C ALA A 212 13.42 -17.10 -3.42
N ARG A 213 14.47 -17.57 -4.10
CA ARG A 213 15.86 -17.20 -3.79
C ARG A 213 16.15 -15.71 -4.03
N LYS A 214 15.53 -15.11 -5.04
CA LYS A 214 15.64 -13.67 -5.32
C LYS A 214 14.96 -12.87 -4.20
N GLU A 215 13.71 -13.20 -3.88
CA GLU A 215 12.95 -12.56 -2.80
C GLU A 215 13.66 -12.65 -1.44
N LEU A 216 14.23 -13.82 -1.12
CA LEU A 216 15.01 -14.01 0.11
C LEU A 216 16.27 -13.12 0.14
N ARG A 217 16.97 -12.96 -0.98
CA ARG A 217 18.14 -12.07 -1.06
C ARG A 217 17.73 -10.62 -0.89
N ASP A 218 16.64 -10.21 -1.52
CA ASP A 218 16.14 -8.84 -1.42
C ASP A 218 15.66 -8.53 0.00
N SER A 219 14.92 -9.45 0.64
CA SER A 219 14.56 -9.37 2.06
C SER A 219 15.78 -9.27 2.98
N LYS A 220 16.82 -10.09 2.74
CA LYS A 220 18.08 -10.00 3.51
C LYS A 220 18.80 -8.66 3.33
N LYS A 221 18.81 -8.10 2.12
CA LYS A 221 19.39 -6.77 1.87
C LYS A 221 18.64 -5.69 2.65
N VAL A 222 17.31 -5.70 2.58
CA VAL A 222 16.44 -4.78 3.33
C VAL A 222 16.66 -4.92 4.83
N ALA A 223 16.66 -6.14 5.36
CA ALA A 223 16.92 -6.38 6.77
C ALA A 223 18.32 -5.91 7.21
N LYS A 224 19.35 -6.13 6.37
CA LYS A 224 20.71 -5.67 6.65
C LYS A 224 20.81 -4.14 6.62
N PHE A 225 20.13 -3.49 5.69
CA PHE A 225 20.02 -2.03 5.63
C PHE A 225 19.43 -1.49 6.93
N TRP A 226 18.25 -1.95 7.32
CA TRP A 226 17.59 -1.51 8.56
C TRP A 226 18.40 -1.80 9.80
N LYS A 227 19.07 -2.96 9.85
CA LYS A 227 19.98 -3.29 10.96
C LYS A 227 21.13 -2.30 11.06
N ARG A 228 21.71 -1.86 9.93
CA ARG A 228 22.79 -0.87 9.90
C ARG A 228 22.26 0.50 10.31
N THR A 229 21.16 0.96 9.74
CA THR A 229 20.53 2.25 10.09
C THR A 229 20.24 2.33 11.59
N ALA A 230 19.68 1.27 12.18
CA ALA A 230 19.42 1.22 13.62
C ALA A 230 20.70 1.21 14.48
N GLN A 231 21.82 0.70 13.96
CA GLN A 231 23.12 0.73 14.66
C GLN A 231 23.77 2.12 14.59
N GLU A 232 23.65 2.81 13.46
CA GLU A 232 24.23 4.14 13.24
C GLU A 232 23.49 5.23 14.02
N ASP A 233 22.17 5.13 14.14
CA ASP A 233 21.35 6.15 14.81
C ASP A 233 21.56 6.23 16.34
N GLY A 234 22.23 5.24 16.95
CA GLY A 234 22.63 5.24 18.38
C GLY A 234 21.48 5.35 19.40
N ARG A 235 20.24 5.55 18.96
CA ARG A 235 19.06 5.69 19.81
C ARG A 235 18.44 4.31 20.02
N PRO A 236 18.37 3.80 21.25
CA PRO A 236 17.80 2.47 21.56
C PRO A 236 16.27 2.38 21.40
N GLY A 237 15.66 3.23 20.56
CA GLY A 237 14.21 3.33 20.36
C GLY A 237 13.76 3.25 18.90
N THR A 238 14.65 3.01 17.94
CA THR A 238 14.25 2.92 16.52
C THR A 238 13.51 1.61 16.27
N VAL A 239 12.18 1.68 16.41
CA VAL A 239 11.23 0.63 16.13
C VAL A 239 11.47 0.12 14.70
N THR A 240 11.76 -1.18 14.55
CA THR A 240 11.75 -1.86 13.25
C THR A 240 10.47 -1.47 12.50
N PRO A 241 10.55 -0.75 11.37
CA PRO A 241 9.34 -0.36 10.67
C PRO A 241 8.61 -1.64 10.26
N SER A 242 7.32 -1.71 10.57
CA SER A 242 6.47 -2.77 10.06
C SER A 242 6.55 -2.78 8.53
N VAL A 243 6.34 -3.93 7.90
CA VAL A 243 6.60 -4.15 6.45
C VAL A 243 5.87 -3.13 5.56
N SER A 244 4.76 -2.57 6.05
CA SER A 244 3.97 -1.51 5.41
C SER A 244 4.55 -0.08 5.52
N SER A 245 5.54 0.17 6.39
CA SER A 245 6.23 1.47 6.53
C SER A 245 7.50 1.59 5.69
N ILE A 246 7.97 0.51 5.06
CA ILE A 246 9.22 0.50 4.29
C ILE A 246 9.10 1.35 3.01
N SER A 247 7.90 1.50 2.45
CA SER A 247 7.65 2.33 1.26
C SER A 247 7.61 3.85 1.55
N SER A 248 7.54 4.26 2.82
CA SER A 248 7.42 5.66 3.23
C SER A 248 8.75 6.29 3.65
N ILE A 249 9.84 5.52 3.72
CA ILE A 249 11.10 6.02 4.25
C ILE A 249 11.96 6.55 3.10
N HIS A 250 11.90 7.86 2.91
CA HIS A 250 12.84 8.60 2.09
C HIS A 250 14.13 8.82 2.90
N GLU A 251 15.18 8.06 2.59
CA GLU A 251 16.53 8.38 3.05
C GLU A 251 16.91 9.76 2.47
N PRO A 252 17.26 10.76 3.30
CA PRO A 252 17.71 12.05 2.79
C PRO A 252 19.02 11.84 2.03
N LEU A 253 18.95 11.89 0.69
CA LEU A 253 20.12 11.75 -0.17
C LEU A 253 21.01 12.99 -0.01
N SER A 254 22.33 12.83 -0.10
CA SER A 254 23.22 13.97 -0.22
C SER A 254 22.85 14.81 -1.45
N ALA A 255 23.02 16.13 -1.38
CA ALA A 255 22.60 17.04 -2.45
C ALA A 255 23.16 16.65 -3.82
N GLU A 256 24.41 16.16 -3.86
CA GLU A 256 25.04 15.64 -5.08
C GLU A 256 24.32 14.40 -5.63
N ARG A 257 23.94 13.46 -4.76
CA ARG A 257 23.28 12.22 -5.13
C ARG A 257 21.83 12.46 -5.55
N GLN A 258 21.14 13.40 -4.89
CA GLN A 258 19.81 13.86 -5.27
C GLN A 258 19.83 14.45 -6.70
N LYS A 259 20.80 15.33 -6.98
CA LYS A 259 20.99 15.94 -8.30
C LYS A 259 21.26 14.88 -9.39
N ALA A 260 22.09 13.87 -9.08
CA ALA A 260 22.34 12.77 -10.01
C ALA A 260 21.08 11.93 -10.30
N VAL A 261 20.24 11.68 -9.30
CA VAL A 261 18.95 10.98 -9.46
C VAL A 261 17.99 11.81 -10.32
N GLU A 262 17.89 13.12 -10.08
CA GLU A 262 17.08 14.02 -10.89
C GLU A 262 17.55 14.10 -12.34
N GLN A 263 18.86 14.12 -12.58
CA GLN A 263 19.45 14.03 -13.92
C GLN A 263 19.09 12.71 -14.62
N LEU A 264 19.11 11.59 -13.88
CA LEU A 264 18.72 10.30 -14.43
C LEU A 264 17.23 10.24 -14.78
N ILE A 265 16.36 10.78 -13.91
CA ILE A 265 14.90 10.84 -14.13
C ILE A 265 14.59 11.72 -15.34
N THR A 266 15.22 12.89 -15.45
CA THR A 266 15.05 13.80 -16.59
C THR A 266 15.56 13.20 -17.89
N SER A 267 16.73 12.53 -17.87
CA SER A 267 17.25 11.79 -19.02
C SER A 267 16.31 10.67 -19.46
N ARG A 268 15.76 9.89 -18.51
CA ARG A 268 14.81 8.82 -18.83
C ARG A 268 13.53 9.38 -19.43
N ARG A 269 12.97 10.47 -18.87
CA ARG A 269 11.79 11.14 -19.43
C ARG A 269 12.05 11.61 -20.86
N ARG A 270 13.20 12.23 -21.14
CA ARG A 270 13.57 12.65 -22.50
C ARG A 270 13.64 11.47 -23.46
N ALA A 271 14.30 10.38 -23.07
CA ALA A 271 14.40 9.18 -23.90
C ALA A 271 13.03 8.53 -24.19
N SER A 272 12.09 8.57 -23.23
CA SER A 272 10.73 8.06 -23.43
C SER A 272 9.96 8.80 -24.53
N PHE A 273 10.19 10.11 -24.70
CA PHE A 273 9.50 10.91 -25.71
C PHE A 273 10.01 10.65 -27.13
N THR A 274 11.28 10.26 -27.29
CA THR A 274 11.89 10.05 -28.61
C THR A 274 11.40 8.78 -29.32
N TYR A 275 10.73 7.86 -28.63
CA TYR A 275 10.28 6.59 -29.22
C TYR A 275 8.84 6.59 -29.77
N GLN A 276 8.11 7.71 -29.74
CA GLN A 276 6.72 7.77 -30.23
C GLN A 276 6.52 8.39 -31.63
N GLU A 277 7.55 8.87 -32.31
CA GLU A 277 7.44 9.28 -33.72
C GLU A 277 8.10 8.25 -34.64
N ALA A 278 7.51 7.06 -34.70
CA ALA A 278 7.57 6.27 -35.92
C ALA A 278 6.27 6.57 -36.68
N PRO A 279 6.33 7.13 -37.90
CA PRO A 279 5.14 7.50 -38.66
C PRO A 279 4.36 6.23 -39.04
N SER A 280 3.23 6.00 -38.36
CA SER A 280 2.24 5.01 -38.77
C SER A 280 1.25 5.65 -39.75
N ASP A 281 1.14 5.05 -40.93
CA ASP A 281 0.28 5.44 -42.03
C ASP A 281 -1.20 5.68 -41.65
N PRO A 282 -1.90 6.58 -42.36
CA PRO A 282 -3.27 6.98 -42.03
C PRO A 282 -4.31 5.91 -42.43
N ALA A 283 -4.85 5.20 -41.45
CA ALA A 283 -6.02 4.33 -41.63
C ALA A 283 -7.31 5.04 -41.18
N THR A 284 -8.10 5.40 -42.19
CA THR A 284 -9.56 5.55 -42.32
C THR A 284 -10.42 5.44 -41.06
N VAL A 285 -11.02 6.58 -40.69
CA VAL A 285 -12.02 6.78 -39.63
C VAL A 285 -13.38 6.21 -40.04
N SER A 286 -14.08 5.56 -39.11
CA SER A 286 -15.54 5.30 -39.18
C SER A 286 -16.22 5.78 -37.89
N PRO A 287 -17.40 6.42 -37.98
CA PRO A 287 -18.08 7.01 -36.82
C PRO A 287 -18.98 5.98 -36.12
N SER A 288 -18.97 5.96 -34.79
CA SER A 288 -19.92 5.18 -34.00
C SER A 288 -20.76 6.10 -33.10
N THR A 289 -22.04 5.92 -33.30
CA THR A 289 -23.23 6.63 -32.84
C THR A 289 -23.40 6.66 -31.32
N SER A 290 -23.76 7.83 -30.81
CA SER A 290 -24.23 8.10 -29.46
C SER A 290 -25.70 7.73 -29.28
N VAL A 291 -26.03 6.91 -28.28
CA VAL A 291 -27.37 6.86 -27.67
C VAL A 291 -27.25 6.32 -26.24
N SER A 292 -27.74 7.04 -25.24
CA SER A 292 -28.88 6.58 -24.43
C SER A 292 -29.19 7.54 -23.28
N SER A 293 -30.47 7.86 -23.21
CA SER A 293 -31.15 8.80 -22.33
C SER A 293 -31.63 8.15 -21.03
N GLY A 294 -31.92 8.99 -20.03
CA GLY A 294 -33.10 8.83 -19.18
C GLY A 294 -32.90 8.29 -17.76
N SER A 295 -33.14 9.13 -16.76
CA SER A 295 -34.26 8.98 -15.81
C SER A 295 -34.05 9.86 -14.58
N THR A 296 -34.84 10.93 -14.47
CA THR A 296 -34.95 11.80 -13.29
C THR A 296 -36.26 11.48 -12.58
N SER A 297 -36.20 11.11 -11.31
CA SER A 297 -37.37 11.01 -10.42
C SER A 297 -37.33 12.15 -9.39
N PRO A 298 -38.46 12.83 -9.13
CA PRO A 298 -38.53 13.87 -8.10
C PRO A 298 -38.82 13.26 -6.72
N VAL A 299 -38.02 13.60 -5.72
CA VAL A 299 -38.29 13.27 -4.31
C VAL A 299 -39.00 14.45 -3.66
N ASN A 300 -40.18 14.14 -3.15
CA ASN A 300 -41.09 15.00 -2.40
C ASN A 300 -40.45 15.41 -1.06
N ILE A 301 -40.31 16.71 -0.80
CA ILE A 301 -39.74 17.24 0.44
C ILE A 301 -40.90 17.73 1.33
N THR A 302 -41.10 17.03 2.45
CA THR A 302 -42.02 17.41 3.52
C THR A 302 -41.32 18.36 4.50
N PRO A 303 -41.90 19.52 4.86
CA PRO A 303 -41.29 20.44 5.83
C PRO A 303 -41.75 20.08 7.25
N CYS A 304 -40.79 19.71 8.11
CA CYS A 304 -41.03 19.50 9.54
C CYS A 304 -40.50 20.70 10.34
N ASN A 305 -41.47 21.36 10.97
CA ASN A 305 -41.44 22.38 12.00
C ASN A 305 -40.22 22.46 12.92
N SER A 306 -39.84 23.71 13.17
CA SER A 306 -38.84 24.22 14.11
C SER A 306 -39.18 23.90 15.56
N GLY A 307 -38.26 23.21 16.25
CA GLY A 307 -38.17 23.11 17.70
C GLY A 307 -36.72 23.27 18.11
N SER A 308 -36.43 24.32 18.87
CA SER A 308 -35.09 24.68 19.32
C SER A 308 -34.62 23.78 20.47
N GLU A 309 -34.00 22.66 20.14
CA GLU A 309 -33.13 21.93 21.06
C GLU A 309 -31.77 21.76 20.37
N ILE A 310 -30.72 22.29 21.00
CA ILE A 310 -29.35 22.17 20.51
C ILE A 310 -29.02 20.67 20.50
N PRO A 311 -28.80 20.04 19.34
CA PRO A 311 -28.45 18.63 19.29
C PRO A 311 -27.05 18.49 19.90
N CYS A 312 -26.99 17.93 21.10
CA CYS A 312 -25.75 17.47 21.67
C CYS A 312 -25.26 16.32 20.78
N LEU A 313 -24.28 16.61 19.92
CA LEU A 313 -23.67 15.64 19.04
C LEU A 313 -23.12 14.50 19.89
N SER A 314 -23.53 13.28 19.57
CA SER A 314 -22.98 12.08 20.18
C SER A 314 -21.44 12.11 20.08
N PRO A 315 -20.70 11.76 21.14
CA PRO A 315 -19.26 11.88 21.18
C PRO A 315 -18.65 11.16 19.98
N LEU A 316 -17.74 11.85 19.27
CA LEU A 316 -17.11 11.32 18.07
C LEU A 316 -16.45 9.97 18.42
N ALA A 317 -16.50 9.01 17.50
CA ALA A 317 -15.90 7.68 17.69
C ALA A 317 -14.38 7.71 18.02
N SER A 318 -13.71 8.83 17.74
CA SER A 318 -12.31 9.07 18.14
C SER A 318 -12.13 9.37 19.64
N GLU A 319 -13.18 9.85 20.31
CA GLU A 319 -13.19 10.21 21.72
C GLU A 319 -13.41 8.99 22.62
N SER A 320 -14.26 8.05 22.20
CA SER A 320 -14.43 6.76 22.90
C SER A 320 -13.17 5.89 22.83
N PHE A 321 -12.42 5.94 21.72
CA PHE A 321 -11.15 5.24 21.60
C PHE A 321 -10.06 5.85 22.49
N LYS A 322 -10.05 7.18 22.64
CA LYS A 322 -9.12 7.87 23.55
C LYS A 322 -9.41 7.55 25.01
N SER A 323 -10.68 7.47 25.42
CA SER A 323 -11.04 7.10 26.80
C SER A 323 -10.71 5.63 27.11
N GLU A 324 -10.85 4.73 26.14
CA GLU A 324 -10.48 3.31 26.28
C GLU A 324 -8.95 3.11 26.38
N LEU A 325 -8.17 3.84 25.58
CA LEU A 325 -6.70 3.85 25.69
C LEU A 325 -6.21 4.44 27.01
N ALA A 326 -6.85 5.50 27.49
CA ALA A 326 -6.54 6.08 28.79
C ALA A 326 -6.80 5.07 29.93
N GLY A 327 -7.88 4.30 29.85
CA GLY A 327 -8.19 3.22 30.79
C GLY A 327 -7.12 2.12 30.82
N LEU A 328 -6.60 1.73 29.65
CA LEU A 328 -5.56 0.70 29.54
C LEU A 328 -4.20 1.15 30.10
N TRP A 329 -3.87 2.44 30.03
CA TRP A 329 -2.60 2.97 30.53
C TRP A 329 -2.63 3.33 32.02
N SER A 330 -3.83 3.45 32.60
CA SER A 330 -4.04 3.68 34.03
C SER A 330 -3.74 2.42 34.86
N ASN A 331 -3.82 1.23 34.24
CA ASN A 331 -3.49 -0.04 34.86
C ASN A 331 -1.97 -0.34 34.82
N LYS A 332 -1.15 0.62 35.24
CA LYS A 332 0.28 0.41 35.52
C LYS A 332 0.44 -0.33 36.86
N CYS A 333 0.27 -1.66 36.88
CA CYS A 333 0.83 -2.48 37.98
C CYS A 333 1.00 -3.99 37.74
N LEU A 334 0.95 -4.51 36.50
CA LEU A 334 1.05 -5.97 36.28
C LEU A 334 2.35 -6.50 35.65
N PHE A 335 3.40 -5.69 35.56
CA PHE A 335 4.74 -6.17 35.18
C PHE A 335 5.83 -5.68 36.13
N LYS A 336 5.67 -5.93 37.44
CA LYS A 336 6.83 -6.05 38.34
C LYS A 336 7.35 -7.48 38.26
N ARG A 337 8.15 -7.77 37.23
CA ARG A 337 8.95 -8.99 37.15
C ARG A 337 10.18 -8.75 38.04
N GLY A 338 10.17 -9.32 39.24
CA GLY A 338 11.31 -9.28 40.15
C GLY A 338 12.56 -9.92 39.54
N PRO A 339 13.76 -9.55 40.02
CA PRO A 339 15.01 -10.13 39.56
C PRO A 339 15.07 -11.60 39.97
N SER A 340 15.01 -12.50 38.97
CA SER A 340 15.34 -13.91 39.16
C SER A 340 16.87 -14.05 39.05
N PRO A 341 17.58 -14.49 40.10
CA PRO A 341 19.03 -14.54 40.13
C PRO A 341 19.60 -15.83 39.52
N ASN A 342 18.92 -16.49 38.58
CA ASN A 342 19.43 -17.73 37.97
C ASN A 342 18.88 -17.93 36.55
N ARG A 343 19.48 -17.24 35.58
CA ARG A 343 19.37 -17.64 34.17
C ARG A 343 20.77 -17.74 33.57
N PRO A 344 21.20 -18.93 33.09
CA PRO A 344 22.49 -19.07 32.45
C PRO A 344 22.52 -18.24 31.16
N VAL A 345 23.57 -17.44 31.04
CA VAL A 345 23.90 -16.60 29.89
C VAL A 345 24.04 -17.51 28.67
N LEU A 346 23.12 -17.37 27.72
CA LEU A 346 23.15 -18.08 26.47
C LEU A 346 24.23 -17.44 25.58
N GLY A 347 25.41 -18.08 25.59
CA GLY A 347 26.25 -18.25 24.41
C GLY A 347 26.77 -16.97 23.76
N GLN A 348 27.85 -16.45 24.34
CA GLN A 348 28.91 -15.80 23.60
C GLN A 348 29.47 -16.83 22.59
N ILE A 349 28.92 -16.84 21.37
CA ILE A 349 29.48 -17.61 20.25
C ILE A 349 30.66 -16.79 19.75
N ASP A 350 31.85 -17.11 20.27
CA ASP A 350 33.11 -16.67 19.70
C ASP A 350 33.27 -17.32 18.32
N MET A 351 33.29 -16.48 17.28
CA MET A 351 33.39 -16.90 15.88
C MET A 351 34.84 -17.14 15.42
N ASN A 352 35.82 -17.13 16.33
CA ASN A 352 37.20 -17.45 16.01
C ASN A 352 37.45 -18.97 16.03
N VAL A 353 36.87 -19.69 15.07
CA VAL A 353 37.30 -21.06 14.75
C VAL A 353 38.50 -20.96 13.81
N ALA A 354 39.67 -21.35 14.31
CA ALA A 354 40.90 -21.47 13.53
C ALA A 354 40.71 -22.45 12.34
N PRO A 355 41.35 -22.21 11.19
CA PRO A 355 41.23 -23.09 10.03
C PRO A 355 41.82 -24.47 10.33
N ILE A 356 40.99 -25.50 10.16
CA ILE A 356 41.36 -26.90 10.25
C ILE A 356 42.38 -27.22 9.13
N PRO A 357 43.54 -27.84 9.42
CA PRO A 357 44.53 -28.17 8.41
C PRO A 357 43.97 -29.24 7.44
N LEU A 358 44.03 -28.91 6.16
CA LEU A 358 43.74 -29.79 5.03
C LEU A 358 44.60 -31.06 5.09
N HIS A 359 43.97 -32.17 5.44
CA HIS A 359 44.54 -33.50 5.29
C HIS A 359 44.63 -33.83 3.79
N LYS A 360 45.84 -33.70 3.22
CA LYS A 360 46.20 -34.25 1.91
C LYS A 360 45.97 -35.76 1.94
N GLN A 361 44.92 -36.24 1.27
CA GLN A 361 44.82 -37.65 0.89
C GLN A 361 45.50 -37.83 -0.47
N SER A 362 46.61 -38.57 -0.44
CA SER A 362 47.32 -39.10 -1.59
C SER A 362 46.50 -40.25 -2.18
N SER A 363 45.85 -40.06 -3.33
CA SER A 363 45.29 -41.15 -4.14
C SER A 363 46.26 -41.52 -5.27
N LYS A 364 47.05 -42.57 -5.02
CA LYS A 364 47.69 -43.40 -6.05
C LYS A 364 46.75 -44.55 -6.39
N ALA A 365 46.24 -44.60 -7.60
CA ALA A 365 45.83 -45.82 -8.35
C ALA A 365 45.25 -45.35 -9.70
N SER A 366 45.99 -45.36 -10.81
CA SER A 366 46.23 -46.53 -11.67
C SER A 366 44.94 -47.29 -12.02
N GLY A 367 44.33 -46.90 -13.15
CA GLY A 367 43.17 -47.60 -13.72
C GLY A 367 43.04 -47.33 -15.21
N LYS A 368 43.89 -47.98 -16.03
CA LYS A 368 43.72 -48.13 -17.48
C LYS A 368 42.40 -48.85 -17.77
N ARG A 369 41.49 -48.23 -18.52
CA ARG A 369 40.47 -48.89 -19.36
C ARG A 369 40.36 -48.06 -20.63
N LYS A 370 41.05 -48.48 -21.70
CA LYS A 370 40.50 -49.21 -22.87
C LYS A 370 39.28 -48.50 -23.45
N ALA A 371 39.55 -47.81 -24.55
CA ALA A 371 38.58 -47.34 -25.51
C ALA A 371 37.95 -48.57 -26.17
N ASP A 372 36.62 -48.64 -26.14
CA ASP A 372 35.86 -49.38 -27.12
C ASP A 372 34.90 -48.41 -27.81
N GLU A 373 35.16 -48.33 -29.10
CA GLU A 373 34.44 -47.75 -30.21
C GLU A 373 32.99 -48.25 -30.22
N ASN A 374 32.01 -47.34 -30.22
CA ASN A 374 30.64 -47.72 -30.54
C ASN A 374 29.94 -46.66 -31.39
N THR A 375 29.81 -47.05 -32.66
CA THR A 375 29.02 -46.56 -33.78
C THR A 375 27.69 -45.88 -33.42
N PRO A 376 27.37 -44.70 -33.99
CA PRO A 376 26.02 -44.15 -33.91
C PRO A 376 25.13 -44.78 -34.99
N GLN A 377 24.07 -45.48 -34.57
CA GLN A 377 22.94 -45.85 -35.43
C GLN A 377 22.07 -44.62 -35.72
N VAL A 378 21.78 -44.47 -37.00
CA VAL A 378 20.79 -43.57 -37.60
C VAL A 378 19.39 -43.97 -37.15
N LEU A 379 18.65 -43.07 -36.50
CA LEU A 379 17.24 -43.23 -36.20
C LEU A 379 16.42 -42.22 -37.01
N SER A 380 15.52 -42.78 -37.80
CA SER A 380 14.60 -42.15 -38.74
C SER A 380 13.62 -41.15 -38.08
N PRO A 381 13.06 -40.18 -38.85
CA PRO A 381 12.09 -39.24 -38.33
C PRO A 381 10.70 -39.87 -38.09
N PRO A 382 9.93 -39.40 -37.10
CA PRO A 382 8.59 -39.89 -36.83
C PRO A 382 7.56 -39.38 -37.84
N VAL A 383 6.69 -40.30 -38.25
CA VAL A 383 5.51 -40.10 -39.11
C VAL A 383 4.48 -39.24 -38.38
N PHE A 384 4.04 -38.17 -39.04
CA PHE A 384 2.98 -37.27 -38.59
C PHE A 384 1.62 -37.91 -38.93
N ILE A 385 0.79 -38.21 -37.94
CA ILE A 385 -0.60 -38.63 -38.13
C ILE A 385 -1.50 -37.44 -37.78
N PRO A 386 -2.32 -36.91 -38.72
CA PRO A 386 -3.26 -35.85 -38.42
C PRO A 386 -4.43 -36.40 -37.60
N PHE A 387 -4.69 -35.77 -36.46
CA PHE A 387 -5.84 -36.06 -35.61
C PHE A 387 -7.08 -35.39 -36.22
N GLU A 388 -8.00 -36.20 -36.75
CA GLU A 388 -9.32 -35.73 -37.20
C GLU A 388 -10.13 -35.18 -36.03
N VAL A 389 -10.72 -34.01 -36.26
CA VAL A 389 -11.64 -33.31 -35.37
C VAL A 389 -13.02 -33.94 -35.51
N LEU A 390 -13.40 -34.80 -34.57
CA LEU A 390 -14.79 -35.23 -34.39
C LEU A 390 -15.54 -34.18 -33.58
N GLY A 391 -16.25 -33.30 -34.30
CA GLY A 391 -17.27 -32.44 -33.73
C GLY A 391 -18.54 -33.24 -33.44
N SER A 392 -18.84 -33.47 -32.16
CA SER A 392 -20.19 -33.90 -31.74
C SER A 392 -21.02 -32.68 -31.37
N ALA A 393 -21.97 -32.37 -32.25
CA ALA A 393 -23.11 -31.53 -31.97
C ALA A 393 -24.05 -32.26 -30.99
N THR A 394 -24.43 -31.62 -29.90
CA THR A 394 -25.55 -32.05 -29.06
C THR A 394 -26.70 -31.07 -29.28
N LEU A 395 -27.69 -31.55 -30.04
CA LEU A 395 -29.04 -31.01 -30.13
C LEU A 395 -29.72 -31.14 -28.76
N MET A 396 -30.23 -30.03 -28.22
CA MET A 396 -31.25 -30.04 -27.17
C MET A 396 -32.62 -29.81 -27.80
N CYS A 397 -33.49 -30.82 -27.68
CA CYS A 397 -34.94 -30.68 -27.67
C CYS A 397 -35.43 -31.27 -26.34
N GLY A 398 -36.31 -30.55 -25.65
CA GLY A 398 -36.93 -30.92 -24.38
C GLY A 398 -37.39 -29.70 -23.61
#